data_AF-F1LI68-F1
#
_entry.id   AF-F1LI68-F1
#
_cell.length_a   1.000
_cell.length_b   1.000
_cell.length_c   1.000
_cell.angle_alpha   90.00
_cell.angle_beta   90.00
_cell.angle_gamma   90.00
#
_symmetry.space_group_name_H-M   'P 1'
#
loop_
_entity.id
_entity.type
_entity.pdbx_description
1 polymer ?
#
loop_
_entity_poly.entity_id
_entity_poly.type
_entity_poly.pdbx_seq_one_letter_code
_entity_poly.pdbx_strand_id
1 'polypeptide(L)'
;MSVKRTREVMDICVGDELLGRVINPLGKPLDGKGEINTEKRNPVEKIAPGVMTRKSVDRTLETGILAIDSVVPIGKGQRELIIGDRKRKNT
;
A
#
# COMPACT_ATOMS: atom_id res chain seq x y z
N MET A 1 -31.15 9.21 16.35
CA MET A 1 -30.34 8.78 15.19
C MET A 1 -30.30 7.26 15.20
N SER A 2 -30.76 6.59 14.13
CA SER A 2 -30.78 5.12 14.06
C SER A 2 -29.54 4.61 13.34
N VAL A 3 -28.95 3.53 13.87
CA VAL A 3 -27.80 2.85 13.27
C VAL A 3 -28.26 1.55 12.61
N LYS A 4 -27.62 1.17 11.50
CA LYS A 4 -27.88 -0.08 10.78
C LYS A 4 -26.57 -0.80 10.49
N ARG A 5 -26.58 -2.12 10.62
CA ARG A 5 -25.43 -2.97 10.33
C ARG A 5 -25.30 -3.16 8.81
N THR A 6 -24.11 -2.96 8.27
CA THR A 6 -23.77 -3.22 6.86
C THR A 6 -23.79 -4.71 6.50
N ARG A 7 -23.56 -5.59 7.49
CA ARG A 7 -23.43 -7.06 7.36
C ARG A 7 -22.23 -7.53 6.53
N GLU A 8 -21.31 -6.63 6.27
CA GLU A 8 -20.05 -6.89 5.58
C GLU A 8 -18.89 -6.67 6.55
N VAL A 9 -17.81 -7.41 6.36
CA VAL A 9 -16.53 -7.16 7.04
C VAL A 9 -15.93 -5.88 6.46
N MET A 10 -15.13 -5.15 7.23
CA MET A 10 -14.51 -3.92 6.74
C MET A 10 -13.56 -4.20 5.56
N ASP A 11 -13.96 -3.68 4.40
CA ASP A 11 -13.25 -3.81 3.14
C ASP A 11 -13.15 -2.46 2.42
N ILE A 12 -12.28 -2.41 1.41
CA ILE A 12 -12.11 -1.23 0.55
C ILE A 12 -12.05 -1.63 -0.92
N CYS A 13 -12.40 -0.67 -1.78
CA CYS A 13 -12.20 -0.74 -3.23
C CYS A 13 -10.71 -0.93 -3.57
N VAL A 14 -10.41 -1.80 -4.53
CA VAL A 14 -9.05 -2.05 -5.04
C VAL A 14 -9.05 -2.16 -6.57
N GLY A 15 -7.94 -1.84 -7.23
CA GLY A 15 -7.83 -1.94 -8.68
C GLY A 15 -6.89 -0.90 -9.27
N ASP A 16 -6.64 -1.01 -10.57
CA ASP A 16 -5.75 -0.09 -11.30
C ASP A 16 -6.36 1.32 -11.42
N GLU A 17 -7.67 1.45 -11.23
CA GLU A 17 -8.42 2.71 -11.23
C GLU A 17 -8.05 3.63 -10.05
N LEU A 18 -7.32 3.10 -9.06
CA LEU A 18 -6.75 3.86 -7.94
C LEU A 18 -5.45 4.58 -8.29
N LEU A 19 -4.75 4.16 -9.35
CA LEU A 19 -3.46 4.75 -9.71
C LEU A 19 -3.62 6.23 -10.05
N GLY A 20 -2.82 7.09 -9.42
CA GLY A 20 -2.86 8.54 -9.62
C GLY A 20 -4.02 9.27 -8.93
N ARG A 21 -4.79 8.58 -8.09
CA ARG A 21 -5.86 9.16 -7.26
C ARG A 21 -5.38 9.46 -5.85
N VAL A 22 -6.01 10.43 -5.19
CA VAL A 22 -5.85 10.66 -3.74
C VAL A 22 -7.12 10.16 -3.05
N ILE A 23 -6.97 9.22 -2.12
CA ILE A 23 -8.08 8.59 -1.40
C ILE A 23 -7.90 8.70 0.12
N ASN A 24 -9.00 8.59 0.85
CA ASN A 24 -8.98 8.42 2.30
C ASN A 24 -8.88 6.92 2.69
N PRO A 25 -8.70 6.58 3.99
CA PRO A 25 -8.59 5.19 4.44
C PRO A 25 -9.83 4.33 4.19
N LEU A 26 -10.99 4.93 3.89
CA LEU A 26 -12.23 4.21 3.55
C LEU A 26 -12.39 4.03 2.03
N GLY A 27 -11.37 4.37 1.23
CA GLY A 27 -11.39 4.25 -0.22
C GLY A 27 -12.16 5.35 -0.95
N LYS A 28 -12.55 6.43 -0.27
CA LYS A 28 -13.26 7.56 -0.91
C LYS A 28 -12.27 8.56 -1.52
N PRO A 29 -12.52 9.06 -2.74
CA PRO A 29 -11.65 10.03 -3.38
C PRO A 29 -11.69 11.38 -2.66
N LEU A 30 -10.51 12.02 -2.54
CA LEU A 30 -10.31 13.36 -1.97
C LEU A 30 -9.79 14.38 -2.99
N ASP A 31 -9.52 13.94 -4.22
CA ASP A 31 -8.88 14.74 -5.27
C ASP A 31 -9.85 15.54 -6.17
N GLY A 32 -11.17 15.40 -5.97
CA GLY A 32 -12.17 16.09 -6.79
C GLY A 32 -12.29 15.61 -8.24
N LYS A 33 -11.62 14.50 -8.62
CA LYS A 33 -11.62 13.96 -10.00
C LYS A 33 -12.82 13.04 -10.29
N GLY A 34 -13.91 13.15 -9.54
CA GLY A 34 -15.07 12.27 -9.62
C GLY A 34 -14.92 10.97 -8.83
N GLU A 35 -15.85 10.03 -9.02
CA GLU A 35 -15.86 8.73 -8.32
C GLU A 35 -14.75 7.79 -8.85
N ILE A 36 -14.51 6.69 -8.12
CA ILE A 36 -13.60 5.63 -8.53
C ILE A 36 -14.46 4.42 -8.91
N ASN A 37 -14.46 4.08 -10.20
CA ASN A 37 -15.21 2.94 -10.71
C ASN A 37 -14.37 1.68 -10.58
N THR A 38 -14.59 0.90 -9.52
CA THR A 38 -14.02 -0.45 -9.40
C THR A 38 -15.05 -1.42 -8.87
N GLU A 39 -15.09 -2.59 -9.48
CA GLU A 39 -15.96 -3.70 -9.09
C GLU A 39 -15.33 -4.56 -7.99
N LYS A 40 -14.02 -4.42 -7.75
CA LYS A 40 -13.26 -5.29 -6.84
C LYS A 40 -13.12 -4.64 -5.47
N ARG A 41 -13.42 -5.43 -4.43
CA ARG A 41 -13.19 -5.06 -3.02
C ARG A 41 -12.29 -6.08 -2.33
N ASN A 42 -11.53 -5.62 -1.35
CA ASN A 42 -10.61 -6.45 -0.58
C ASN A 42 -10.72 -6.12 0.91
N PRO A 43 -10.86 -7.13 1.80
CA PRO A 43 -10.84 -6.92 3.24
C PRO A 43 -9.57 -6.20 3.70
N VAL A 44 -9.73 -5.24 4.61
CA VAL A 44 -8.60 -4.49 5.20
C VAL A 44 -7.76 -5.42 6.07
N GLU A 45 -8.43 -6.26 6.87
CA GLU A 45 -7.79 -7.28 7.69
C GLU A 45 -7.80 -8.63 6.96
N LYS A 46 -6.60 -9.13 6.62
CA LYS A 46 -6.42 -10.45 6.02
C LYS A 46 -5.14 -11.10 6.52
N ILE A 47 -5.14 -12.43 6.58
CA ILE A 47 -3.96 -13.20 6.96
C ILE A 47 -2.90 -13.07 5.85
N ALA A 48 -1.66 -12.81 6.24
CA ALA A 48 -0.54 -12.71 5.30
C ALA A 48 -0.22 -14.07 4.65
N PRO A 49 0.41 -14.10 3.46
CA PRO A 49 0.79 -15.34 2.80
C PRO A 49 1.65 -16.25 3.70
N GLY A 50 1.28 -17.53 3.72
CA GLY A 50 1.96 -18.57 4.52
C GLY A 50 3.37 -18.87 4.01
N VAL A 51 4.17 -19.56 4.82
CA VAL A 51 5.61 -19.80 4.56
C VAL A 51 5.86 -20.43 3.19
N MET A 52 5.09 -21.46 2.83
CA MET A 52 5.24 -22.20 1.56
C MET A 52 4.94 -21.36 0.31
N THR A 53 4.17 -20.27 0.46
CA THR A 53 3.83 -19.38 -0.67
C THR A 53 4.88 -18.30 -0.91
N ARG A 54 5.92 -18.22 -0.06
CA ARG A 54 6.99 -17.23 -0.19
C ARG A 54 8.07 -17.75 -1.13
N LYS A 55 8.55 -16.85 -1.99
CA LYS A 55 9.75 -17.06 -2.79
C LYS A 55 10.87 -16.19 -2.23
N SER A 56 12.12 -16.64 -2.34
CA SER A 56 13.28 -15.80 -2.07
C SER A 56 13.23 -14.51 -2.90
N VAL A 57 13.60 -13.40 -2.28
CA VAL A 57 13.71 -12.10 -2.96
C VAL A 57 14.96 -12.15 -3.85
N ASP A 58 14.74 -12.16 -5.16
CA ASP A 58 15.79 -12.34 -6.18
C ASP A 58 15.85 -11.19 -7.20
N ARG A 59 14.98 -10.18 -7.06
CA ARG A 59 14.89 -9.05 -7.98
C ARG A 59 15.08 -7.73 -7.25
N THR A 60 15.96 -6.87 -7.75
CA THR A 60 16.22 -5.54 -7.21
C THR A 60 15.03 -4.59 -7.37
N LEU A 61 14.82 -3.74 -6.38
CA LEU A 61 13.96 -2.55 -6.40
C LEU A 61 14.88 -1.32 -6.38
N GLU A 62 15.07 -0.71 -7.53
CA GLU A 62 15.94 0.46 -7.67
C GLU A 62 15.28 1.70 -7.06
N THR A 63 16.03 2.40 -6.21
CA THR A 63 15.57 3.63 -5.56
C THR A 63 15.98 4.89 -6.32
N GLY A 64 17.04 4.80 -7.14
CA GLY A 64 17.67 5.94 -7.81
C GLY A 64 18.59 6.76 -6.89
N ILE A 65 18.80 6.29 -5.65
CA ILE A 65 19.68 6.94 -4.67
C ILE A 65 20.97 6.12 -4.60
N LEU A 66 22.06 6.66 -5.17
CA LEU A 66 23.35 5.97 -5.26
C LEU A 66 23.80 5.36 -3.93
N ALA A 67 23.68 6.10 -2.82
CA ALA A 67 24.08 5.62 -1.50
C ALA A 67 23.27 4.41 -1.03
N ILE A 68 21.98 4.33 -1.36
CA ILE A 68 21.12 3.19 -1.01
C ILE A 68 21.39 2.04 -1.98
N ASP A 69 21.31 2.29 -3.28
CA ASP A 69 21.42 1.24 -4.29
C ASP A 69 22.80 0.55 -4.31
N SER A 70 23.85 1.23 -3.84
CA SER A 70 25.21 0.65 -3.73
C SER A 70 25.49 -0.02 -2.39
N VAL A 71 25.13 0.59 -1.26
CA VAL A 71 25.52 0.13 0.08
C VAL A 71 24.46 -0.78 0.70
N VAL A 72 23.18 -0.49 0.48
CA VAL A 72 22.03 -1.19 1.07
C VAL A 72 20.96 -1.43 0.00
N PRO A 73 21.24 -2.30 -1.00
CA PRO A 73 20.29 -2.55 -2.08
C PRO A 73 19.00 -3.17 -1.54
N ILE A 74 17.87 -2.69 -2.05
CA ILE A 74 16.53 -3.14 -1.63
C ILE A 74 15.98 -4.13 -2.66
N GLY A 75 15.49 -5.28 -2.22
CA GLY A 75 14.83 -6.26 -3.10
C GLY A 75 13.31 -6.15 -3.15
N LYS A 76 12.69 -6.57 -4.26
CA LYS A 76 11.22 -6.64 -4.41
C LYS A 76 10.62 -7.68 -3.47
N GLY A 77 9.87 -7.23 -2.47
CA GLY A 77 9.29 -8.07 -1.42
C GLY A 77 10.04 -7.99 -0.08
N GLN A 78 11.13 -7.22 -0.01
CA GLN A 78 11.82 -6.87 1.23
C GLN A 78 11.04 -5.79 2.00
N ARG A 79 11.26 -5.72 3.32
CA ARG A 79 10.83 -4.60 4.18
C ARG A 79 12.09 -3.90 4.68
N GLU A 80 12.28 -2.64 4.32
CA GLU A 80 13.44 -1.84 4.71
C GLU A 80 12.99 -0.68 5.59
N LEU A 81 13.66 -0.48 6.74
CA LEU A 81 13.32 0.58 7.69
C LEU A 81 14.09 1.86 7.33
N ILE A 82 13.37 2.96 7.09
CA ILE A 82 13.95 4.30 7.00
C ILE A 82 13.70 5.03 8.33
N ILE A 83 14.77 5.33 9.07
CA ILE A 83 14.69 5.98 10.39
C ILE A 83 15.67 7.16 10.47
N GLY A 84 15.22 8.26 11.08
CA GLY A 84 16.02 9.47 11.26
C GLY A 84 15.28 10.54 12.08
N ASP A 85 16.02 11.57 12.50
CA ASP A 85 15.49 12.70 13.26
C ASP A 85 14.65 13.65 12.37
N ARG A 86 13.71 14.41 12.97
CA ARG A 86 12.65 15.20 12.29
C ARG A 86 13.19 16.17 11.24
N LYS A 87 14.40 16.71 11.42
CA LYS A 87 15.01 17.66 10.47
C LYS A 87 15.70 16.99 9.29
N ARG A 88 15.92 15.67 9.34
CA ARG A 88 16.41 14.89 8.20
C ARG A 88 15.19 14.51 7.36
N LYS A 89 15.20 14.93 6.09
CA LYS A 89 14.07 14.78 5.16
C LYS A 89 13.89 13.30 4.79
N ASN A 90 13.12 12.58 5.59
CA ASN A 90 12.73 11.19 5.32
C ASN A 90 11.47 11.08 4.43
N THR A 91 10.99 12.22 3.91
CA THR A 91 9.80 12.35 3.06
C THR A 91 10.18 13.03 1.76
#